data_AF-A0A316E716-F1
#
_entry.id   AF-A0A316E716-F1
#
_cell.length_a   1.000
_cell.length_b   1.000
_cell.length_c   1.000
_cell.angle_alpha   90.00
_cell.angle_beta   90.00
_cell.angle_gamma   90.00
#
_symmetry.space_group_name_H-M   'P 1'
#
loop_
_entity.id
_entity.type
_entity.pdbx_description
1 polymer ?
#
loop_
_entity_poly.entity_id
_entity_poly.type
_entity_poly.pdbx_seq_one_letter_code
_entity_poly.pdbx_strand_id
1 'polypeptide(L)'
;MSKEKLVVIKEANITNNCPECFNQDMKITFKQKHKYGKLYDRTTSEVTHTIRCNKCDSIIYPVNWTEDIERIFNYYQKMVTPEKSIIRFTPLFYILLVSLLAVIGLGLYLWLSGIIQF
;
A
#
# COMPACT_ATOMS: atom_id res chain seq x y z
N MET A 1 -10.02 10.35 -7.79
CA MET A 1 -8.76 10.13 -7.04
C MET A 1 -8.69 8.66 -6.63
N SER A 2 -7.58 7.96 -6.86
CA SER A 2 -7.36 6.65 -6.24
C SER A 2 -7.22 6.83 -4.73
N LYS A 3 -7.78 5.92 -3.94
CA LYS A 3 -7.66 5.95 -2.47
C LYS A 3 -6.29 5.41 -2.10
N GLU A 4 -5.51 6.21 -1.38
CA GLU A 4 -4.24 5.74 -0.83
C GLU A 4 -4.50 5.07 0.52
N LYS A 5 -3.88 3.91 0.75
CA LYS A 5 -3.96 3.16 2.00
C LYS A 5 -2.57 2.68 2.40
N LEU A 6 -2.23 2.85 3.67
CA LEU A 6 -1.02 2.30 4.27
C LEU A 6 -1.33 0.91 4.80
N VAL A 7 -0.75 -0.12 4.19
CA VAL A 7 -0.92 -1.54 4.56
C VAL A 7 0.25 -1.94 5.45
N VAL A 8 -0.04 -2.49 6.63
CA VAL A 8 1.00 -2.98 7.54
C VAL A 8 1.69 -4.18 6.91
N ILE A 9 3.01 -4.10 6.78
CA ILE A 9 3.84 -5.19 6.22
C ILE A 9 4.73 -5.85 7.29
N LYS A 10 5.05 -5.13 8.37
CA LYS A 10 5.83 -5.66 9.48
C LYS A 10 5.51 -4.89 10.76
N GLU A 11 5.38 -5.61 11.87
CA GLU A 11 5.32 -5.04 13.21
C GLU A 11 6.31 -5.75 14.12
N ALA A 12 6.87 -5.03 15.08
CA ALA A 12 7.71 -5.57 16.12
C ALA A 12 7.56 -4.77 17.41
N ASN A 13 7.52 -5.47 18.54
CA ASN A 13 7.62 -4.83 19.85
C ASN A 13 9.11 -4.62 20.17
N ILE A 14 9.44 -3.45 20.73
CA ILE A 14 10.78 -3.10 21.18
C ILE A 14 10.73 -2.75 22.67
N THR A 15 11.76 -3.14 23.42
CA THR A 15 11.84 -2.97 24.88
C THR A 15 12.71 -1.79 25.30
N ASN A 16 13.03 -0.88 24.37
CA ASN A 16 13.77 0.34 24.64
C ASN A 16 12.92 1.32 25.44
N ASN A 17 13.59 2.22 26.18
CA ASN A 17 12.89 3.24 26.97
C ASN A 17 12.32 4.33 26.04
N CYS A 18 11.04 4.64 26.22
CA CYS A 18 10.38 5.76 25.56
C CYS A 18 11.01 7.09 26.03
N PRO A 19 11.41 8.00 25.11
CA PRO A 19 11.99 9.28 25.49
C PRO A 19 10.99 10.23 26.18
N GLU A 20 9.68 9.99 26.02
CA GLU A 20 8.62 10.83 26.60
C GLU A 20 8.20 10.38 28.01
N CYS A 21 8.17 9.06 28.28
CA CYS A 21 7.62 8.52 29.52
C CYS A 21 8.48 7.42 30.19
N PHE A 22 9.65 7.11 29.64
CA PHE A 22 10.61 6.12 30.13
C PHE A 22 10.09 4.67 30.25
N ASN A 23 8.88 4.39 29.77
CA ASN A 23 8.34 3.04 29.72
C ASN A 23 8.97 2.22 28.58
N GLN A 24 8.99 0.90 28.73
CA GLN A 24 9.60 -0.04 27.78
C GLN A 24 8.62 -0.66 26.77
N ASP A 25 7.33 -0.35 26.86
CA ASP A 25 6.32 -0.91 25.96
C ASP A 25 6.17 -0.01 24.72
N MET A 26 6.95 -0.33 23.68
CA MET A 26 6.91 0.37 22.40
C MET A 26 6.78 -0.61 21.23
N LYS A 27 6.19 -0.13 20.13
CA LYS A 27 6.00 -0.90 18.90
C LYS A 27 6.48 -0.11 17.69
N ILE A 28 7.24 -0.78 16.82
CA ILE A 28 7.59 -0.31 15.48
C ILE A 28 6.63 -0.94 14.49
N THR A 29 6.05 -0.13 13.62
CA THR A 29 5.16 -0.55 12.53
C THR A 29 5.70 -0.03 11.21
N PHE A 30 5.90 -0.93 10.24
CA PHE A 30 6.23 -0.59 8.86
C PHE A 30 4.98 -0.78 8.00
N LYS A 31 4.67 0.23 7.19
CA LYS A 31 3.51 0.24 6.31
C LYS A 31 3.91 0.57 4.88
N GLN A 32 3.43 -0.21 3.93
CA GLN A 32 3.60 0.05 2.51
C GLN A 32 2.41 0.82 1.95
N LYS A 33 2.68 1.75 1.05
CA LYS A 33 1.63 2.55 0.40
C LYS A 33 1.03 1.80 -0.78
N HIS A 34 -0.27 1.60 -0.73
CA HIS A 34 -1.06 0.96 -1.78
C HIS A 34 -2.08 1.98 -2.30
N LYS A 35 -2.27 2.05 -3.62
CA LYS A 35 -3.26 2.92 -4.25
C LYS A 35 -4.36 2.06 -4.85
N TYR A 36 -5.59 2.27 -4.40
CA TYR A 36 -6.75 1.53 -4.85
C TYR A 36 -7.59 2.38 -5.79
N GLY A 37 -7.90 1.86 -6.96
CA GLY A 37 -8.68 2.52 -7.99
C GLY A 37 -9.89 1.69 -8.39
N LYS A 38 -10.83 2.28 -9.13
CA LYS A 38 -12.00 1.55 -9.62
C LYS A 38 -11.65 0.53 -10.71
N LEU A 39 -10.60 0.81 -11.49
CA LEU A 39 -10.19 -0.02 -12.64
C LEU A 39 -8.90 -0.80 -12.37
N TYR A 40 -7.99 -0.22 -11.60
CA TYR A 40 -6.73 -0.86 -11.24
C TYR A 40 -6.32 -0.48 -9.83
N ASP A 41 -5.62 -1.39 -9.19
CA ASP A 41 -4.90 -1.20 -7.95
C ASP A 41 -3.39 -1.18 -8.23
N ARG A 42 -2.65 -0.45 -7.40
CA ARG A 42 -1.19 -0.33 -7.52
C ARG A 42 -0.55 -0.48 -6.15
N THR A 43 0.25 -1.52 -6.00
CA THR A 43 1.22 -1.64 -4.91
C THR A 43 2.42 -0.77 -5.26
N THR A 44 2.82 0.14 -4.36
CA THR A 44 4.01 0.99 -4.57
C THR A 44 5.18 0.47 -3.74
N SER A 45 6.42 0.81 -4.09
CA SER A 45 7.60 0.49 -3.29
C SER A 45 7.80 1.42 -2.09
N GLU A 46 6.89 2.37 -1.86
CA GLU A 46 7.00 3.36 -0.78
C GLU A 46 6.63 2.72 0.55
N VAL A 47 7.62 2.65 1.45
CA VAL A 47 7.46 2.14 2.82
C VAL A 47 7.63 3.29 3.80
N THR A 48 6.67 3.40 4.71
CA THR A 48 6.66 4.34 5.83
C THR A 48 6.81 3.56 7.13
N HIS A 49 7.28 4.22 8.18
CA HIS A 49 7.44 3.61 9.48
C HIS A 49 6.85 4.50 10.57
N THR A 50 6.50 3.90 11.70
CA THR A 50 6.04 4.62 12.89
C THR A 50 6.49 3.85 14.12
N ILE A 51 7.05 4.56 15.09
CA ILE A 51 7.31 4.04 16.44
C ILE A 51 6.29 4.67 17.37
N ARG A 52 5.57 3.86 18.15
CA ARG A 52 4.56 4.31 19.10
C ARG A 52 4.82 3.65 20.46
N CYS A 53 4.72 4.44 21.53
CA CYS A 53 4.69 3.88 22.88
C CYS A 53 3.25 3.50 23.25
N ASN A 54 3.04 2.26 23.71
CA ASN A 54 1.70 1.79 24.06
C ASN A 54 1.23 2.34 25.43
N LYS A 55 2.13 2.95 26.22
CA LYS A 55 1.81 3.48 27.55
C LYS A 55 1.33 4.93 27.52
N CYS A 56 2.04 5.81 26.82
CA CYS A 56 1.67 7.23 26.71
C CYS A 56 1.06 7.59 25.34
N ASP A 57 0.91 6.61 24.44
CA ASP A 57 0.39 6.76 23.08
C ASP A 57 1.15 7.72 22.16
N SER A 58 2.32 8.20 22.61
CA SER A 58 3.15 9.13 21.84
C SER A 58 3.77 8.44 20.62
N ILE A 59 3.76 9.15 19.49
CA ILE A 59 4.54 8.79 18.31
C ILE A 59 5.96 9.30 18.51
N ILE A 60 6.95 8.40 18.42
CA ILE A 60 8.36 8.75 18.62
C ILE A 60 8.99 9.07 17.26
N TYR A 61 9.15 10.36 16.99
CA TYR A 61 9.75 10.84 15.74
C TYR A 61 11.27 10.65 15.70
N PRO A 62 11.88 10.50 14.52
CA PRO A 62 13.33 10.28 14.37
C PRO A 62 14.23 11.28 15.11
N VAL A 63 13.81 12.54 15.21
CA VAL A 63 14.53 13.59 15.96
C VAL A 63 14.65 13.29 17.47
N ASN A 64 13.73 12.49 18.02
CA ASN A 64 13.71 12.09 19.43
C ASN A 64 14.31 10.69 19.66
N TRP A 65 14.92 10.07 18.65
CA TRP A 65 15.50 8.73 18.80
C TRP A 65 16.80 8.79 19.59
N THR A 66 16.94 7.88 20.56
CA THR A 66 18.23 7.56 21.16
C THR A 66 19.03 6.63 20.24
N GLU A 67 20.34 6.51 20.48
CA GLU A 67 21.20 5.60 19.73
C GLU A 67 20.67 4.15 19.75
N ASP A 68 20.12 3.71 20.89
CA ASP A 68 19.55 2.37 21.03
C ASP A 68 18.29 2.16 20.18
N ILE A 69 17.44 3.20 20.08
CA ILE A 69 16.24 3.17 19.22
C ILE A 69 16.67 3.15 17.75
N GLU A 70 17.66 3.93 17.37
CA GLU A 70 18.16 3.96 16.00
C GLU A 70 18.76 2.60 15.59
N ARG A 71 19.52 1.97 16.49
CA ARG A 71 20.11 0.65 16.25
C ARG A 71 19.04 -0.43 16.03
N ILE A 72 18.02 -0.48 16.89
CA ILE A 72 16.96 -1.48 16.77
C ILE A 72 16.06 -1.20 15.56
N PHE A 73 15.83 0.07 15.24
CA PHE A 73 15.13 0.48 14.02
C PHE A 73 15.88 -0.03 12.78
N ASN A 74 17.18 0.24 12.68
CA ASN A 74 18.02 -0.18 11.56
C ASN A 74 18.04 -1.71 11.39
N TYR A 75 18.02 -2.45 12.50
CA TYR A 75 17.89 -3.91 12.47
C TYR A 75 16.57 -4.35 11.82
N TYR A 76 15.44 -3.84 12.30
CA TYR A 76 14.13 -4.22 11.74
C TYR A 76 13.94 -3.71 10.31
N GLN A 77 14.45 -2.53 9.98
CA GLN A 77 14.36 -1.97 8.64
C GLN A 77 15.01 -2.90 7.61
N LYS A 78 16.15 -3.53 7.92
CA LYS A 78 16.79 -4.52 7.04
C LYS A 78 15.96 -5.80 6.84
N MET A 79 15.04 -6.10 7.76
CA MET A 79 14.15 -7.26 7.67
C MET A 79 12.85 -6.97 6.92
N VAL A 80 12.57 -5.71 6.60
CA VAL A 80 11.36 -5.33 5.88
C VAL A 80 11.51 -5.72 4.41
N THR A 81 10.69 -6.67 3.97
CA THR A 81 10.57 -7.07 2.57
C THR A 81 9.27 -6.49 2.01
N PRO A 82 9.32 -5.34 1.28
CA PRO A 82 8.12 -4.76 0.69
C PRO A 82 7.51 -5.70 -0.35
N GLU A 83 6.19 -5.68 -0.48
CA GLU A 83 5.53 -6.36 -1.58
C GLU A 83 6.02 -5.81 -2.93
N LYS A 84 6.11 -6.68 -3.92
CA LYS A 84 6.53 -6.29 -5.27
C LYS A 84 5.61 -5.19 -5.80
N SER A 85 6.22 -4.09 -6.26
CA SER A 85 5.51 -3.02 -6.97
C SER A 85 4.86 -3.59 -8.23
N ILE A 86 3.54 -3.60 -8.27
CA ILE A 86 2.76 -4.19 -9.34
C ILE A 86 1.43 -3.44 -9.50
N ILE A 87 0.95 -3.39 -10.74
CA ILE A 87 -0.39 -2.91 -11.08
C ILE A 87 -1.27 -4.15 -11.29
N ARG A 88 -2.41 -4.18 -10.63
CA ARG A 88 -3.41 -5.26 -10.76
C ARG A 88 -4.71 -4.66 -11.26
N PHE A 89 -5.25 -5.20 -12.35
CA PHE A 89 -6.54 -4.75 -12.87
C PHE A 89 -7.67 -5.37 -12.07
N THR A 90 -8.70 -4.58 -11.82
CA THR A 90 -9.91 -5.01 -11.14
C THR A 90 -10.82 -5.78 -12.11
N PRO A 91 -11.76 -6.61 -11.60
CA PRO A 91 -12.77 -7.25 -12.45
C PRO A 91 -13.56 -6.26 -13.31
N LEU A 92 -13.83 -5.05 -12.80
CA LEU A 92 -14.56 -4.01 -13.54
C LEU A 92 -13.82 -3.62 -14.82
N PHE A 93 -12.50 -3.53 -14.79
CA PHE A 93 -11.70 -3.24 -15.98
C PHE A 93 -11.90 -4.31 -17.05
N TYR A 94 -11.86 -5.60 -16.66
CA TYR A 94 -12.06 -6.70 -17.62
C TYR A 94 -13.48 -6.74 -18.17
N ILE A 95 -14.50 -6.47 -17.36
CA ILE A 95 -15.90 -6.38 -17.82
C ILE A 95 -16.04 -5.27 -18.87
N LEU A 96 -15.50 -4.08 -18.59
CA LEU A 96 -15.55 -2.97 -19.52
C LEU A 96 -14.80 -3.28 -20.82
N LEU A 97 -13.62 -3.90 -20.72
CA LEU A 97 -12.83 -4.31 -21.86
C LEU A 97 -13.59 -5.30 -22.76
N VAL A 98 -14.17 -6.36 -22.17
CA VAL A 98 -14.95 -7.36 -22.92
C VAL A 98 -16.20 -6.72 -23.53
N SER A 99 -16.90 -5.86 -22.80
CA SER A 99 -18.09 -5.17 -23.31
C SER A 99 -17.77 -4.27 -24.50
N LEU A 100 -16.65 -3.54 -24.45
CA LEU A 100 -16.18 -2.70 -25.55
C LEU A 100 -15.84 -3.54 -26.79
N LEU A 101 -15.12 -4.66 -26.61
CA LEU A 101 -14.78 -5.56 -27.71
C LEU A 101 -16.04 -6.18 -28.35
N ALA A 102 -17.04 -6.53 -27.55
CA ALA A 102 -18.32 -7.05 -28.04
C ALA A 102 -19.08 -6.01 -28.88
N VAL A 103 -19.15 -4.75 -28.42
CA VAL A 103 -19.80 -3.65 -29.17
C VAL A 103 -19.09 -3.41 -30.50
N ILE A 104 -17.76 -3.36 -30.52
CA ILE A 104 -16.98 -3.19 -31.75
C ILE A 104 -17.19 -4.38 -32.69
N GLY A 105 -17.12 -5.61 -32.17
CA GLY A 105 -17.32 -6.83 -32.95
C GLY A 105 -18.71 -6.91 -33.59
N LEU A 106 -19.75 -6.58 -32.81
CA LEU A 106 -21.13 -6.50 -33.31
C LEU A 106 -21.27 -5.41 -34.37
N GLY A 107 -20.70 -4.22 -34.14
CA GLY A 107 -20.73 -3.12 -35.11
C GLY A 107 -20.10 -3.51 -36.45
N LEU A 108 -18.92 -4.13 -36.41
CA LEU A 108 -18.23 -4.62 -37.62
C LEU A 108 -19.04 -5.70 -38.33
N TYR A 109 -19.61 -6.65 -37.58
CA TYR A 109 -20.44 -7.71 -38.16
C TYR A 109 -21.69 -7.16 -38.86
N LEU A 110 -22.41 -6.25 -38.22
CA LEU A 110 -23.62 -5.63 -38.78
C LEU A 110 -23.32 -4.77 -40.02
N TRP A 111 -22.14 -4.12 -40.06
CA TRP A 111 -21.69 -3.37 -41.22
C TRP A 111 -21.30 -4.29 -42.39
N LEU A 112 -20.49 -5.31 -42.15
CA LEU A 112 -20.05 -6.26 -43.18
C LEU A 112 -21.18 -7.14 -43.73
N SER A 113 -22.18 -7.46 -42.91
CA SER A 113 -23.37 -8.19 -43.34
C SER A 113 -24.35 -7.33 -44.15
N GLY A 114 -24.09 -6.03 -44.31
CA GLY A 114 -24.93 -5.10 -45.07
C GLY A 114 -26.27 -4.79 -44.38
N ILE A 115 -26.45 -5.20 -43.12
CA ILE A 115 -27.63 -4.88 -42.31
C ILE A 115 -27.67 -3.37 -42.01
N ILE A 116 -26.51 -2.78 -41.78
CA ILE A 116 -26.34 -1.34 -41.61
C ILE A 116 -25.54 -0.82 -42.80
N GLN A 117 -26.17 0.01 -43.64
CA GLN A 117 -25.51 0.82 -44.65
C GLN A 117 -25.48 2.26 -44.14
N PHE A 118 -24.28 2.86 -44.15
CA PHE A 118 -24.08 4.28 -43.88
C PHE A 118 -23.97 5.04 -45.20
#